data_AF-A0A3L6PR56-F1
#
_entry.id   AF-A0A3L6PR56-F1
#
_cell.length_a   1.000
_cell.length_b   1.000
_cell.length_c   1.000
_cell.angle_alpha   90.00
_cell.angle_beta   90.00
_cell.angle_gamma   90.00
#
_symmetry.space_group_name_H-M   'P 1'
#
loop_
_entity.id
_entity.type
_entity.pdbx_description
1 polymer ?
#
loop_
_entity_poly.entity_id
_entity_poly.type
_entity_poly.pdbx_seq_one_letter_code
_entity_poly.pdbx_strand_id
1 'polypeptide(L)'
;MTSAAKSETSDSENRTPEWGHGYMPGPAGCRSCVWHTVVVRPAGRRPALENTTGSARPHGSSQQVPAVSRKGSMEAKLAFSQDSPPISIICAAKVAGIPLSIDPSLAAGSVPTLQFGSGESLHGVNPILHFIARGASFSSFSGQNAIEFGHAVEWLEYAPIFLSGSEFENACSFVDGYLAFRTFLVGHGLTIADIAVWSNLAGIGQRWESLRKSKKYQNLVRWFNSIDAEYTDTLNKIVAAYVGKRGIGKSPAPSFKEKVHDSKDPSAPEVDLPGAKVGQVCGRFAPEPSGYLHIGHAKAALLNKYFAERYQGRLIVRFDDTNPSKESSEFVENLLKDIETLGIKYDAVTYTSDYFPKLMEMAESLIKQGKAYIDDAAKEQMRKERMDGIESRCRNSTVEKNLSLWKEMVNGTERGMQCCVRGKLDMQDPNKSLRDPVYYRCNTDPHHRVGSKYKVYPTYDFACPFVDALEGVTHALRSSEYHDRNAQYYRILQDMGLRSRNL
;
A
#
# COMPACT_ATOMS: atom_id res chain seq x y z
N MET A 1 -45.19 42.46 -46.97
CA MET A 1 -44.81 42.12 -48.36
C MET A 1 -44.48 40.63 -48.43
N THR A 2 -44.61 40.02 -49.60
CA THR A 2 -44.30 38.61 -49.90
C THR A 2 -42.81 38.42 -50.21
N SER A 3 -42.39 37.14 -50.32
CA SER A 3 -41.22 36.70 -51.12
C SER A 3 -39.83 36.99 -50.52
N ALA A 4 -38.80 36.16 -50.67
CA ALA A 4 -38.72 34.70 -50.90
C ALA A 4 -37.29 34.24 -50.56
N ALA A 5 -37.03 32.93 -50.60
CA ALA A 5 -35.67 32.40 -50.62
C ALA A 5 -34.96 32.75 -51.94
N LYS A 6 -33.62 32.82 -51.90
CA LYS A 6 -32.78 32.55 -53.06
C LYS A 6 -31.57 31.70 -52.67
N SER A 7 -31.28 30.76 -53.56
CA SER A 7 -30.16 29.81 -53.53
C SER A 7 -29.26 30.07 -54.74
N GLU A 8 -27.97 29.76 -54.63
CA GLU A 8 -27.04 29.35 -55.70
C GLU A 8 -25.73 28.94 -54.96
N THR A 9 -25.25 27.69 -54.97
CA THR A 9 -24.51 26.94 -56.03
C THR A 9 -23.17 27.58 -56.43
N SER A 10 -22.08 26.85 -56.70
CA SER A 10 -21.80 25.39 -56.78
C SER A 10 -20.52 25.05 -55.95
N ASP A 11 -19.91 23.86 -55.85
CA ASP A 11 -19.47 22.77 -56.77
C ASP A 11 -19.08 21.53 -55.91
N SER A 12 -18.70 20.34 -56.41
CA SER A 12 -19.09 19.51 -57.56
C SER A 12 -18.44 18.11 -57.39
N GLU A 13 -19.05 17.04 -57.93
CA GLU A 13 -18.46 15.67 -58.11
C GLU A 13 -18.03 14.87 -56.84
N ASN A 14 -18.00 13.51 -56.80
CA ASN A 14 -18.52 12.47 -57.70
C ASN A 14 -18.85 11.16 -56.91
N ARG A 15 -20.00 10.55 -57.20
CA ARG A 15 -20.38 9.09 -57.11
C ARG A 15 -20.46 8.32 -55.77
N THR A 16 -21.71 7.90 -55.51
CA THR A 16 -22.24 6.70 -54.79
C THR A 16 -21.76 5.35 -55.40
N PRO A 17 -22.03 4.14 -54.83
CA PRO A 17 -23.17 3.78 -53.94
C PRO A 17 -22.98 2.76 -52.78
N GLU A 18 -23.87 2.86 -51.77
CA GLU A 18 -24.91 1.87 -51.39
C GLU A 18 -24.86 0.44 -52.03
N TRP A 19 -25.11 -0.72 -51.40
CA TRP A 19 -25.66 -1.13 -50.08
C TRP A 19 -24.91 -2.39 -49.55
N GLY A 20 -25.04 -2.76 -48.26
CA GLY A 20 -24.70 -4.12 -47.79
C GLY A 20 -24.77 -4.36 -46.27
N HIS A 21 -25.42 -5.45 -45.84
CA HIS A 21 -25.52 -5.85 -44.42
C HIS A 21 -24.21 -6.45 -43.87
N GLY A 22 -23.91 -6.21 -42.58
CA GLY A 22 -22.83 -6.87 -41.84
C GLY A 22 -23.08 -6.88 -40.32
N TYR A 23 -22.76 -7.98 -39.65
CA TYR A 23 -23.04 -8.23 -38.22
C TYR A 23 -21.77 -8.15 -37.36
N MET A 24 -21.93 -8.16 -36.02
CA MET A 24 -20.89 -8.33 -34.98
C MET A 24 -19.87 -7.19 -34.73
N PRO A 25 -20.00 -6.44 -33.62
CA PRO A 25 -18.85 -5.92 -32.88
C PRO A 25 -18.26 -7.00 -31.95
N GLY A 26 -16.93 -7.16 -31.97
CA GLY A 26 -16.21 -8.06 -31.07
C GLY A 26 -16.19 -7.60 -29.60
N PRO A 27 -15.70 -8.43 -28.66
CA PRO A 27 -15.79 -8.15 -27.22
C PRO A 27 -15.02 -6.88 -26.82
N ALA A 28 -15.73 -5.94 -26.20
CA ALA A 28 -15.16 -4.70 -25.69
C ALA A 28 -14.25 -4.95 -24.47
N GLY A 29 -12.94 -5.04 -24.72
CA GLY A 29 -11.93 -4.96 -23.67
C GLY A 29 -11.87 -3.56 -23.04
N CYS A 30 -11.54 -3.49 -21.75
CA CYS A 30 -11.43 -2.23 -21.01
C CYS A 30 -10.41 -1.27 -21.64
N ARG A 31 -10.69 0.04 -21.59
CA ARG A 31 -9.72 1.10 -21.96
C ARG A 31 -9.30 1.90 -20.72
N SER A 32 -8.02 2.27 -20.68
CA SER A 32 -7.37 3.20 -19.72
C SER A 32 -7.38 2.82 -18.22
N CYS A 33 -6.36 3.15 -17.40
CA CYS A 33 -4.98 3.61 -17.62
C CYS A 33 -4.19 3.40 -16.30
N VAL A 34 -2.85 3.41 -16.23
CA VAL A 34 -1.78 3.55 -17.25
C VAL A 34 -0.88 2.27 -17.19
N TRP A 35 0.42 2.12 -17.49
CA TRP A 35 1.59 2.95 -17.86
C TRP A 35 2.42 2.26 -18.97
N HIS A 36 3.57 2.82 -19.36
CA HIS A 36 4.53 2.17 -20.27
C HIS A 36 5.68 1.48 -19.50
N THR A 37 5.99 0.25 -19.87
CA THR A 37 7.29 -0.40 -19.60
C THR A 37 7.91 -0.80 -20.93
N VAL A 38 9.12 -0.33 -21.22
CA VAL A 38 9.85 -0.72 -22.43
C VAL A 38 10.40 -2.14 -22.25
N VAL A 39 9.79 -3.12 -22.91
CA VAL A 39 10.27 -4.51 -22.93
C VAL A 39 10.73 -4.86 -24.34
N VAL A 40 12.05 -4.93 -24.53
CA VAL A 40 12.66 -5.42 -25.76
C VAL A 40 12.35 -6.92 -25.90
N ARG A 41 11.71 -7.32 -27.00
CA ARG A 41 11.43 -8.74 -27.31
C ARG A 41 12.57 -9.36 -28.11
N PRO A 42 13.11 -10.52 -27.72
CA PRO A 42 13.85 -11.38 -28.64
C PRO A 42 12.92 -11.95 -29.73
N ALA A 43 13.45 -12.16 -30.93
CA ALA A 43 12.72 -12.77 -32.05
C ALA A 43 13.25 -14.19 -32.36
N GLY A 44 12.41 -15.02 -32.99
CA GLY A 44 12.87 -16.20 -33.76
C GLY A 44 12.97 -17.55 -33.02
N ARG A 45 12.00 -18.42 -33.29
CA ARG A 45 12.25 -19.87 -33.53
C ARG A 45 12.71 -20.01 -34.99
N ARG A 46 13.39 -21.05 -35.51
CA ARG A 46 13.84 -22.42 -35.12
C ARG A 46 15.07 -22.73 -36.05
N PRO A 47 15.62 -23.95 -36.27
CA PRO A 47 15.30 -25.30 -35.78
C PRO A 47 16.45 -25.94 -34.96
N ALA A 48 16.42 -27.26 -34.76
CA ALA A 48 17.46 -28.05 -34.09
C ALA A 48 18.15 -28.98 -35.11
N LEU A 49 19.40 -29.38 -34.83
CA LEU A 49 20.11 -30.47 -35.51
C LEU A 49 21.15 -31.14 -34.59
N GLU A 50 21.41 -32.41 -34.91
CA GLU A 50 22.05 -33.53 -34.22
C GLU A 50 23.40 -33.36 -33.47
N ASN A 51 23.69 -34.35 -32.61
CA ASN A 51 25.00 -34.59 -31.99
C ASN A 51 26.03 -35.06 -33.03
N THR A 52 27.27 -34.57 -32.93
CA THR A 52 28.47 -35.34 -33.35
C THR A 52 29.65 -35.05 -32.42
N THR A 53 30.56 -36.03 -32.30
CA THR A 53 31.75 -35.98 -31.44
C THR A 53 32.97 -35.43 -32.18
N GLY A 54 33.75 -34.55 -31.54
CA GLY A 54 35.04 -34.07 -32.08
C GLY A 54 35.93 -33.48 -31.00
N SER A 55 37.25 -33.70 -31.10
CA SER A 55 38.24 -33.33 -30.06
C SER A 55 39.14 -32.18 -30.48
N ALA A 56 39.39 -31.23 -29.57
CA ALA A 56 40.63 -30.44 -29.53
C ALA A 56 40.88 -29.77 -28.16
N ARG A 57 42.15 -29.74 -27.77
CA ARG A 57 42.83 -28.84 -26.82
C ARG A 57 44.02 -28.23 -27.61
N PRO A 58 44.83 -27.27 -27.10
CA PRO A 58 44.86 -26.65 -25.76
C PRO A 58 45.00 -25.09 -25.75
N HIS A 59 45.26 -24.56 -24.54
CA HIS A 59 45.88 -23.27 -24.20
C HIS A 59 45.05 -21.98 -24.18
N GLY A 60 45.32 -21.18 -23.13
CA GLY A 60 44.55 -20.01 -22.69
C GLY A 60 44.61 -19.88 -21.17
N SER A 61 45.79 -19.55 -20.62
CA SER A 61 46.04 -19.53 -19.17
C SER A 61 45.48 -18.27 -18.50
N SER A 62 44.42 -18.41 -17.71
CA SER A 62 43.99 -17.36 -16.77
C SER A 62 44.79 -17.44 -15.47
N GLN A 63 45.55 -16.39 -15.16
CA GLN A 63 46.08 -16.19 -13.81
C GLN A 63 44.91 -15.83 -12.87
N GLN A 64 44.76 -16.57 -11.77
CA GLN A 64 43.80 -16.18 -10.73
C GLN A 64 44.35 -14.96 -9.99
N VAL A 65 43.62 -13.84 -10.04
CA VAL A 65 43.82 -12.74 -9.09
C VAL A 65 43.34 -13.24 -7.72
N PRO A 66 44.18 -13.22 -6.66
CA PRO A 66 43.81 -13.79 -5.37
C PRO A 66 42.71 -12.99 -4.70
N ALA A 67 41.70 -13.68 -4.18
CA ALA A 67 40.63 -13.05 -3.42
C ALA A 67 41.17 -12.51 -2.08
N VAL A 68 41.23 -11.19 -1.94
CA VAL A 68 41.70 -10.53 -0.72
C VAL A 68 40.70 -10.75 0.41
N SER A 69 41.06 -11.59 1.38
CA SER A 69 40.28 -11.82 2.60
C SER A 69 40.16 -10.53 3.41
N ARG A 70 38.96 -9.94 3.44
CA ARG A 70 38.64 -8.77 4.28
C ARG A 70 38.01 -9.18 5.61
N LYS A 71 38.81 -9.82 6.47
CA LYS A 71 38.56 -9.93 7.92
C LYS A 71 39.80 -9.57 8.73
N GLY A 72 40.25 -8.33 8.55
CA GLY A 72 41.03 -7.61 9.55
C GLY A 72 40.26 -6.36 9.95
N SER A 73 40.04 -6.15 11.25
CA SER A 73 39.47 -4.89 11.75
C SER A 73 40.54 -3.80 11.63
N MET A 74 40.42 -2.96 10.61
CA MET A 74 41.22 -1.74 10.51
C MET A 74 40.84 -0.81 11.67
N GLU A 75 41.68 -0.75 12.70
CA GLU A 75 41.63 0.35 13.65
C GLU A 75 42.00 1.63 12.89
N ALA A 76 41.04 2.54 12.79
CA ALA A 76 41.21 3.83 12.16
C ALA A 76 41.00 4.94 13.20
N LYS A 77 41.77 6.02 13.06
CA LYS A 77 41.85 7.10 14.03
C LYS A 77 41.46 8.42 13.36
N LEU A 78 40.37 9.01 13.82
CA LEU A 78 39.85 10.27 13.30
C LEU A 78 40.42 11.43 14.11
N ALA A 79 41.41 12.10 13.54
CA ALA A 79 41.99 13.33 14.07
C ALA A 79 41.22 14.56 13.56
N PHE A 80 40.84 15.46 14.46
CA PHE A 80 40.18 16.74 14.13
C PHE A 80 40.52 17.81 15.18
N SER A 81 40.05 19.04 14.97
CA SER A 81 40.23 20.12 15.93
C SER A 81 39.03 20.23 16.86
N GLN A 82 39.27 20.35 18.17
CA GLN A 82 38.23 20.42 19.20
C GLN A 82 37.16 21.51 18.93
N ASP A 83 37.53 22.62 18.30
CA ASP A 83 36.63 23.73 17.95
C ASP A 83 35.70 23.43 16.75
N SER A 84 36.01 22.39 15.95
CA SER A 84 35.27 22.02 14.74
C SER A 84 35.14 20.49 14.62
N PRO A 85 34.29 19.85 15.46
CA PRO A 85 34.08 18.41 15.42
C PRO A 85 33.34 18.00 14.13
N PRO A 86 33.83 17.01 13.36
CA PRO A 86 33.21 16.57 12.10
C PRO A 86 32.04 15.63 12.38
N ILE A 87 30.92 16.18 12.86
CA ILE A 87 29.73 15.44 13.31
C ILE A 87 29.26 14.43 12.24
N SER A 88 29.24 14.81 10.97
CA SER A 88 28.85 13.94 9.85
C SER A 88 29.68 12.67 9.75
N ILE A 89 31.01 12.76 9.95
CA ILE A 89 31.92 11.60 9.94
C ILE A 89 31.61 10.68 11.13
N ILE A 90 31.43 11.25 12.32
CA ILE A 90 31.21 10.52 13.57
C ILE A 90 29.86 9.78 13.53
N CYS A 91 28.81 10.46 13.04
CA CYS A 91 27.49 9.87 12.78
C CYS A 91 27.58 8.75 11.73
N ALA A 92 28.19 9.01 10.57
CA ALA A 92 28.27 8.05 9.47
C ALA A 92 29.02 6.77 9.86
N ALA A 93 30.18 6.89 10.53
CA ALA A 93 30.94 5.73 10.99
C ALA A 93 30.14 4.88 11.98
N LYS A 94 29.44 5.54 12.91
CA LYS A 94 28.65 4.85 13.94
C LYS A 94 27.41 4.16 13.37
N VAL A 95 26.75 4.75 12.36
CA VAL A 95 25.65 4.13 11.59
C VAL A 95 26.15 2.98 10.72
N ALA A 96 27.31 3.12 10.07
CA ALA A 96 27.94 2.08 9.25
C ALA A 96 28.45 0.85 10.04
N GLY A 97 28.57 0.98 11.37
CA GLY A 97 29.14 -0.03 12.28
C GLY A 97 30.67 -0.02 12.35
N ILE A 98 31.33 1.02 11.83
CA ILE A 98 32.79 1.10 11.74
C ILE A 98 33.37 1.63 13.07
N PRO A 99 34.30 0.91 13.71
CA PRO A 99 34.99 1.39 14.91
C PRO A 99 35.98 2.51 14.53
N LEU A 100 35.80 3.69 15.12
CA LEU A 100 36.76 4.79 15.04
C LEU A 100 37.26 5.15 16.44
N SER A 101 38.57 5.34 16.56
CA SER A 101 39.16 6.10 17.68
C SER A 101 39.12 7.60 17.36
N ILE A 102 38.96 8.42 18.40
CA ILE A 102 38.73 9.87 18.29
C ILE A 102 39.92 10.63 18.87
N ASP A 103 40.43 11.61 18.12
CA ASP A 103 41.54 12.46 18.55
C ASP A 103 41.26 13.95 18.24
N PRO A 104 40.83 14.75 19.23
CA PRO A 104 40.48 16.16 19.03
C PRO A 104 41.69 17.11 19.08
N SER A 105 42.94 16.60 18.95
CA SER A 105 44.18 17.37 19.19
C SER A 105 44.66 18.29 18.06
N LEU A 106 43.99 18.35 16.90
CA LEU A 106 44.47 19.20 15.80
C LEU A 106 44.22 20.70 16.07
N ALA A 107 45.12 21.55 15.58
CA ALA A 107 45.00 23.00 15.70
C ALA A 107 43.73 23.55 15.01
N ALA A 108 43.20 24.67 15.50
CA ALA A 108 42.02 25.32 14.93
C ALA A 108 42.18 25.56 13.41
N GLY A 109 41.13 25.23 12.64
CA GLY A 109 41.16 25.29 11.17
C GLY A 109 41.81 24.08 10.46
N SER A 110 42.36 23.11 11.20
CA SER A 110 42.90 21.87 10.60
C SER A 110 41.81 21.03 9.95
N VAL A 111 42.12 20.46 8.79
CA VAL A 111 41.22 19.57 8.05
C VAL A 111 41.09 18.21 8.78
N PRO A 112 39.87 17.69 9.03
CA PRO A 112 39.67 16.37 9.60
C PRO A 112 40.42 15.29 8.82
N THR A 113 41.14 14.42 9.53
CA THR A 113 42.06 13.44 8.95
C THR A 113 41.80 12.06 9.56
N LEU A 114 41.51 11.06 8.73
CA LEU A 114 41.42 9.66 9.12
C LEU A 114 42.77 8.98 8.88
N GLN A 115 43.40 8.50 9.95
CA GLN A 115 44.68 7.80 9.93
C GLN A 115 44.45 6.27 10.05
N PHE A 116 45.24 5.48 9.33
CA PHE A 116 45.19 4.02 9.36
C PHE A 116 46.46 3.42 9.97
N GLY A 117 46.35 2.20 10.53
CA GLY A 117 47.50 1.43 11.01
C GLY A 117 48.56 1.07 9.95
N SER A 118 48.27 1.28 8.65
CA SER A 118 49.24 1.18 7.56
C SER A 118 50.16 2.41 7.41
N GLY A 119 49.89 3.50 8.14
CA GLY A 119 50.54 4.81 7.96
C GLY A 119 49.92 5.68 6.86
N GLU A 120 48.94 5.15 6.12
CA GLU A 120 48.15 5.93 5.16
C GLU A 120 47.15 6.84 5.89
N SER A 121 46.69 7.91 5.22
CA SER A 121 45.61 8.76 5.73
C SER A 121 44.74 9.37 4.63
N LEU A 122 43.50 9.70 4.99
CA LEU A 122 42.55 10.46 4.18
C LEU A 122 42.28 11.80 4.85
N HIS A 123 42.16 12.86 4.06
CA HIS A 123 41.90 14.22 4.54
C HIS A 123 40.59 14.76 3.97
N GLY A 124 39.85 15.50 4.79
CA GLY A 124 38.61 16.17 4.39
C GLY A 124 37.36 15.30 4.59
N VAL A 125 36.23 15.98 4.79
CA VAL A 125 34.96 15.33 5.16
C VAL A 125 34.50 14.35 4.07
N ASN A 126 34.41 14.77 2.81
CA ASN A 126 33.82 13.95 1.76
C ASN A 126 34.66 12.68 1.42
N PRO A 127 36.00 12.73 1.29
CA PRO A 127 36.82 11.53 1.13
C PRO A 127 36.67 10.52 2.28
N ILE A 128 36.59 11.00 3.52
CA ILE A 128 36.40 10.14 4.70
C ILE A 128 34.97 9.55 4.73
N LEU A 129 33.95 10.33 4.40
CA LEU A 129 32.57 9.85 4.27
C LEU A 129 32.43 8.79 3.16
N HIS A 130 33.09 8.95 2.01
CA HIS A 130 33.11 7.94 0.96
C HIS A 130 33.85 6.65 1.36
N PHE A 131 34.93 6.76 2.14
CA PHE A 131 35.59 5.59 2.73
C PHE A 131 34.64 4.84 3.67
N ILE A 132 33.97 5.56 4.58
CA ILE A 132 32.96 5.01 5.50
C ILE A 132 31.81 4.35 4.72
N ALA A 133 31.29 5.00 3.67
CA ALA A 133 30.22 4.47 2.83
C ALA A 133 30.58 3.15 2.16
N ARG A 134 31.84 2.98 1.75
CA ARG A 134 32.37 1.74 1.15
C ARG A 134 32.82 0.68 2.17
N GLY A 135 33.06 1.08 3.42
CA GLY A 135 33.41 0.20 4.53
C GLY A 135 32.21 -0.28 5.37
N ALA A 136 31.01 0.21 5.09
CA ALA A 136 29.81 -0.07 5.85
C ALA A 136 29.37 -1.54 5.75
N SER A 137 28.68 -2.01 6.80
CA SER A 137 28.16 -3.39 6.88
C SER A 137 27.05 -3.70 5.85
N PHE A 138 26.57 -2.70 5.12
CA PHE A 138 25.51 -2.81 4.10
C PHE A 138 25.87 -1.98 2.87
N SER A 139 25.82 -2.60 1.69
CA SER A 139 26.33 -2.01 0.43
C SER A 139 25.50 -0.83 -0.10
N SER A 140 24.25 -0.68 0.33
CA SER A 140 23.40 0.44 -0.07
C SER A 140 23.82 1.80 0.50
N PHE A 141 24.70 1.85 1.51
CA PHE A 141 25.08 3.13 2.13
C PHE A 141 25.84 4.06 1.17
N SER A 142 26.50 3.51 0.15
CA SER A 142 27.12 4.25 -0.96
C SER A 142 26.21 4.43 -2.19
N GLY A 143 24.93 4.08 -2.10
CA GLY A 143 24.06 3.85 -3.26
C GLY A 143 24.22 2.44 -3.84
N GLN A 144 23.14 1.89 -4.41
CA GLN A 144 23.09 0.50 -4.90
C GLN A 144 23.70 0.32 -6.31
N ASN A 145 23.88 1.41 -7.06
CA ASN A 145 24.38 1.44 -8.43
C ASN A 145 25.18 2.72 -8.70
N ALA A 146 25.82 2.81 -9.86
CA ALA A 146 26.70 3.94 -10.21
C ALA A 146 25.98 5.30 -10.27
N ILE A 147 24.68 5.33 -10.57
CA ILE A 147 23.88 6.57 -10.63
C ILE A 147 23.54 7.04 -9.21
N GLU A 148 23.12 6.12 -8.33
CA GLU A 148 22.93 6.42 -6.91
C GLU A 148 24.23 6.82 -6.21
N PHE A 149 25.37 6.20 -6.54
CA PHE A 149 26.67 6.65 -6.08
C PHE A 149 26.97 8.09 -6.54
N GLY A 150 26.64 8.44 -7.78
CA GLY A 150 26.77 9.81 -8.31
C GLY A 150 25.93 10.82 -7.53
N HIS A 151 24.63 10.55 -7.34
CA HIS A 151 23.77 11.42 -6.53
C HIS A 151 24.22 11.49 -5.06
N ALA A 152 24.82 10.42 -4.51
CA ALA A 152 25.39 10.45 -3.17
C ALA A 152 26.62 11.38 -3.08
N VAL A 153 27.49 11.43 -4.10
CA VAL A 153 28.58 12.42 -4.21
C VAL A 153 28.00 13.83 -4.27
N GLU A 154 27.03 14.08 -5.15
CA GLU A 154 26.35 15.38 -5.33
C GLU A 154 25.78 15.92 -4.00
N TRP A 155 25.11 15.07 -3.22
CA TRP A 155 24.60 15.46 -1.90
C TRP A 155 25.69 15.69 -0.85
N LEU A 156 26.85 15.02 -0.93
CA LEU A 156 27.99 15.34 -0.05
C LEU A 156 28.64 16.67 -0.42
N GLU A 157 28.60 17.08 -1.69
CA GLU A 157 29.05 18.42 -2.12
C GLU A 157 28.01 19.51 -1.77
N TYR A 158 26.72 19.19 -1.76
CA TYR A 158 25.65 20.09 -1.36
C TYR A 158 25.54 20.29 0.17
N ALA A 159 25.74 19.23 0.96
CA ALA A 159 25.49 19.26 2.42
C ALA A 159 26.18 20.41 3.19
N PRO A 160 27.41 20.86 2.87
CA PRO A 160 28.06 22.01 3.52
C PRO A 160 27.29 23.33 3.42
N ILE A 161 26.38 23.50 2.45
CA ILE A 161 25.58 24.74 2.30
C ILE A 161 24.68 24.97 3.54
N PHE A 162 24.29 23.92 4.26
CA PHE A 162 23.59 24.07 5.55
C PHE A 162 24.45 24.74 6.65
N LEU A 163 25.77 24.78 6.49
CA LEU A 163 26.67 25.50 7.41
C LEU A 163 26.85 26.98 7.00
N SER A 164 26.44 27.35 5.79
CA SER A 164 26.44 28.74 5.30
C SER A 164 25.29 29.54 5.92
N GLY A 165 25.63 30.50 6.78
CA GLY A 165 24.66 31.26 7.56
C GLY A 165 23.61 31.99 6.71
N SER A 166 24.01 32.49 5.54
CA SER A 166 23.17 33.20 4.56
C SER A 166 22.31 32.28 3.70
N GLU A 167 22.77 31.06 3.39
CA GLU A 167 22.11 30.17 2.41
C GLU A 167 21.25 29.09 3.06
N PHE A 168 21.45 28.82 4.36
CA PHE A 168 20.77 27.79 5.13
C PHE A 168 19.24 27.69 4.91
N GLU A 169 18.51 28.81 4.83
CA GLU A 169 17.05 28.77 4.61
C GLU A 169 16.65 28.52 3.16
N ASN A 170 17.51 28.86 2.19
CA ASN A 170 17.35 28.46 0.80
C ASN A 170 17.63 26.97 0.65
N ALA A 171 18.67 26.45 1.33
CA ALA A 171 18.96 25.02 1.38
C ALA A 171 17.82 24.22 2.06
N CYS A 172 17.27 24.72 3.17
CA CYS A 172 16.08 24.12 3.78
C CYS A 172 14.89 24.10 2.79
N SER A 173 14.67 25.17 2.02
CA SER A 173 13.58 25.25 1.04
C SER A 173 13.78 24.33 -0.16
N PHE A 174 15.01 24.20 -0.64
CA PHE A 174 15.36 23.32 -1.75
C PHE A 174 15.18 21.85 -1.36
N VAL A 175 15.73 21.44 -0.22
CA VAL A 175 15.67 20.04 0.22
C VAL A 175 14.26 19.65 0.68
N ASP A 176 13.46 20.57 1.24
CA ASP A 176 12.03 20.32 1.49
C ASP A 176 11.27 20.01 0.19
N GLY A 177 11.45 20.85 -0.84
CA GLY A 177 10.85 20.63 -2.16
C GLY A 177 11.34 19.32 -2.83
N TYR A 178 12.62 18.99 -2.68
CA TYR A 178 13.18 17.71 -3.15
C TYR A 178 12.54 16.50 -2.44
N LEU A 179 12.30 16.63 -1.14
CA LEU A 179 11.70 15.59 -0.30
C LEU A 179 10.17 15.48 -0.43
N ALA A 180 9.48 16.38 -1.13
CA ALA A 180 8.02 16.36 -1.29
C ALA A 180 7.45 14.99 -1.70
N PHE A 181 8.17 14.24 -2.54
CA PHE A 181 7.80 12.91 -3.02
C PHE A 181 8.86 11.82 -2.71
N ARG A 182 9.73 12.03 -1.71
CA ARG A 182 10.86 11.12 -1.41
C ARG A 182 10.98 10.78 0.07
N THR A 183 11.39 9.55 0.35
CA THR A 183 11.68 9.04 1.71
C THR A 183 13.15 9.22 2.11
N PHE A 184 14.06 9.24 1.13
CA PHE A 184 15.51 9.40 1.28
C PHE A 184 16.04 10.36 0.21
N LEU A 185 17.24 10.91 0.40
CA LEU A 185 17.88 11.79 -0.58
C LEU A 185 18.36 11.05 -1.83
N VAL A 186 18.65 9.75 -1.71
CA VAL A 186 19.12 8.89 -2.82
C VAL A 186 18.38 7.56 -2.80
N GLY A 187 17.85 7.15 -3.96
CA GLY A 187 17.25 5.82 -4.14
C GLY A 187 16.05 5.52 -3.23
N HIS A 188 16.10 4.37 -2.55
CA HIS A 188 14.99 3.82 -1.75
C HIS A 188 15.42 3.36 -0.34
N GLY A 189 16.60 3.76 0.14
CA GLY A 189 17.11 3.41 1.46
C GLY A 189 18.12 4.44 1.97
N LEU A 190 18.48 4.37 3.25
CA LEU A 190 19.42 5.30 3.87
C LEU A 190 20.80 5.26 3.20
N THR A 191 21.32 6.43 2.84
CA THR A 191 22.66 6.59 2.25
C THR A 191 23.55 7.55 3.06
N ILE A 192 24.83 7.60 2.69
CA ILE A 192 25.80 8.56 3.24
C ILE A 192 25.36 10.02 3.06
N ALA A 193 24.61 10.31 2.00
CA ALA A 193 24.02 11.62 1.74
C ALA A 193 23.02 12.02 2.83
N ASP A 194 22.13 11.10 3.21
CA ASP A 194 21.12 11.34 4.24
C ASP A 194 21.77 11.71 5.58
N ILE A 195 22.77 10.94 6.01
CA ILE A 195 23.51 11.19 7.25
C ILE A 195 24.32 12.50 7.20
N ALA A 196 24.88 12.88 6.06
CA ALA A 196 25.62 14.13 5.92
C ALA A 196 24.71 15.36 6.06
N VAL A 197 23.59 15.41 5.33
CA VAL A 197 22.61 16.50 5.43
C VAL A 197 21.97 16.53 6.83
N TRP A 198 21.62 15.38 7.39
CA TRP A 198 21.03 15.29 8.73
C TRP A 198 22.00 15.83 9.79
N SER A 199 23.27 15.44 9.71
CA SER A 199 24.30 15.87 10.68
C SER A 199 24.59 17.37 10.61
N ASN A 200 24.55 17.97 9.42
CA ASN A 200 24.74 19.42 9.28
C ASN A 200 23.53 20.21 9.81
N LEU A 201 22.30 19.74 9.55
CA LEU A 201 21.09 20.31 10.17
C LEU A 201 21.11 20.19 11.70
N ALA A 202 21.51 19.03 12.23
CA ALA A 202 21.66 18.82 13.68
C ALA A 202 22.76 19.71 14.29
N GLY A 203 23.89 19.89 13.58
CA GLY A 203 25.00 20.76 13.99
C GLY A 203 24.63 22.24 14.12
N ILE A 204 23.65 22.71 13.34
CA ILE A 204 23.09 24.08 13.43
C ILE A 204 22.24 24.30 14.71
N GLY A 205 21.89 23.24 15.43
CA GLY A 205 21.32 23.31 16.78
C GLY A 205 20.04 24.14 16.85
N GLN A 206 20.02 25.18 17.70
CA GLN A 206 18.80 25.95 17.99
C GLN A 206 18.16 26.64 16.78
N ARG A 207 18.92 27.03 15.75
CA ARG A 207 18.33 27.61 14.53
C ARG A 207 17.54 26.56 13.74
N TRP A 208 18.05 25.33 13.65
CA TRP A 208 17.30 24.21 13.07
C TRP A 208 16.15 23.80 13.96
N GLU A 209 16.35 23.62 15.26
CA GLU A 209 15.31 23.22 16.22
C GLU A 209 14.13 24.22 16.32
N SER A 210 14.35 25.50 16.00
CA SER A 210 13.28 26.50 15.87
C SER A 210 12.47 26.27 14.59
N LEU A 211 13.13 26.07 13.44
CA LEU A 211 12.47 25.77 12.16
C LEU A 211 11.80 24.39 12.15
N ARG A 212 12.38 23.39 12.84
CA ARG A 212 11.83 22.04 13.03
C ARG A 212 10.49 22.04 13.77
N LYS A 213 10.27 23.05 14.62
CA LYS A 213 9.00 23.29 15.34
C LYS A 213 8.06 24.24 14.60
N SER A 214 8.52 24.87 13.52
CA SER A 214 7.69 25.66 12.61
C SER A 214 7.00 24.74 11.58
N LYS A 215 5.83 25.14 11.06
CA LYS A 215 5.18 24.44 9.94
C LYS A 215 5.81 24.76 8.56
N LYS A 216 7.00 25.40 8.50
CA LYS A 216 7.60 25.97 7.27
C LYS A 216 8.19 24.92 6.31
N TYR A 217 8.80 23.85 6.84
CA TYR A 217 9.52 22.84 6.06
C TYR A 217 9.04 21.42 6.44
N GLN A 218 7.80 21.10 6.07
CA GLN A 218 7.13 19.87 6.55
C GLN A 218 7.78 18.58 6.03
N ASN A 219 8.31 18.58 4.81
CA ASN A 219 8.94 17.40 4.19
C ASN A 219 10.33 17.16 4.76
N LEU A 220 11.11 18.22 4.95
CA LEU A 220 12.42 18.18 5.57
C LEU A 220 12.33 17.76 7.04
N VAL A 221 11.32 18.28 7.77
CA VAL A 221 11.06 17.87 9.16
C VAL A 221 10.58 16.43 9.25
N ARG A 222 9.71 15.96 8.35
CA ARG A 222 9.31 14.54 8.27
C ARG A 222 10.52 13.63 8.11
N TRP A 223 11.36 13.90 7.11
CA TRP A 223 12.57 13.11 6.80
C TRP A 223 13.61 13.16 7.93
N PHE A 224 13.85 14.34 8.51
CA PHE A 224 14.77 14.50 9.64
C PHE A 224 14.28 13.70 10.86
N ASN A 225 12.98 13.73 11.13
CA ASN A 225 12.35 12.99 12.22
C ASN A 225 12.34 11.47 11.99
N SER A 226 12.25 10.97 10.75
CA SER A 226 12.34 9.52 10.49
C SER A 226 13.76 8.98 10.73
N ILE A 227 14.80 9.70 10.30
CA ILE A 227 16.20 9.32 10.57
C ILE A 227 16.51 9.44 12.07
N ASP A 228 16.03 10.52 12.71
CA ASP A 228 16.16 10.71 14.16
C ASP A 228 15.46 9.56 14.91
N ALA A 229 14.25 9.16 14.52
CA ALA A 229 13.54 8.04 15.13
C ALA A 229 14.27 6.69 14.97
N GLU A 230 14.67 6.33 13.75
CA GLU A 230 15.31 5.04 13.45
C GLU A 230 16.68 4.89 14.15
N TYR A 231 17.43 5.98 14.28
CA TYR A 231 18.78 5.98 14.87
C TYR A 231 18.86 6.76 16.20
N THR A 232 17.72 6.95 16.91
CA THR A 232 17.55 7.84 18.09
C THR A 232 18.70 7.71 19.08
N ASP A 233 18.93 6.49 19.55
CA ASP A 233 19.91 6.16 20.60
C ASP A 233 21.37 6.38 20.17
N THR A 234 21.62 6.46 18.87
CA THR A 234 22.96 6.61 18.30
C THR A 234 23.28 8.06 18.01
N LEU A 235 22.44 8.73 17.22
CA LEU A 235 22.70 10.08 16.72
C LEU A 235 22.58 11.13 17.84
N ASN A 236 21.56 11.04 18.70
CA ASN A 236 21.37 12.02 19.77
C ASN A 236 22.50 12.01 20.81
N LYS A 237 23.16 10.86 21.04
CA LYS A 237 24.34 10.79 21.92
C LYS A 237 25.54 11.54 21.32
N ILE A 238 25.71 11.49 20.00
CA ILE A 238 26.76 12.23 19.28
C ILE A 238 26.45 13.73 19.28
N VAL A 239 25.22 14.12 18.92
CA VAL A 239 24.78 15.52 18.91
C VAL A 239 24.88 16.15 20.31
N ALA A 240 24.45 15.45 21.37
CA ALA A 240 24.57 15.94 22.74
C ALA A 240 26.03 16.13 23.20
N ALA A 241 26.97 15.31 22.70
CA ALA A 241 28.38 15.40 23.03
C ALA A 241 29.10 16.57 22.31
N TYR A 242 28.78 16.82 21.03
CA TYR A 242 29.54 17.77 20.20
C TYR A 242 28.81 19.09 19.89
N VAL A 243 27.48 19.16 20.01
CA VAL A 243 26.67 20.40 19.89
C VAL A 243 26.26 20.94 21.28
N GLY A 244 26.34 20.10 22.31
CA GLY A 244 26.23 20.49 23.72
C GLY A 244 24.80 20.74 24.22
N LYS A 245 24.69 21.09 25.51
CA LYS A 245 23.41 21.22 26.25
C LYS A 245 22.44 22.31 25.74
N ARG A 246 22.82 23.10 24.72
CA ARG A 246 21.89 24.00 24.01
C ARG A 246 21.01 23.27 22.99
N GLY A 247 21.24 21.99 22.69
CA GLY A 247 20.36 21.19 21.82
C GLY A 247 19.13 20.56 22.52
N ILE A 248 19.19 20.34 23.84
CA ILE A 248 18.25 19.44 24.53
C ILE A 248 16.98 20.17 25.00
N GLY A 249 16.02 20.33 24.10
CA GLY A 249 14.61 20.22 24.51
C GLY A 249 14.32 18.76 24.87
N LYS A 250 13.57 18.50 25.95
CA LYS A 250 13.08 17.12 26.19
C LYS A 250 12.20 16.71 25.01
N SER A 251 12.50 15.57 24.39
CA SER A 251 11.54 14.89 23.52
C SER A 251 10.23 14.71 24.31
N PRO A 252 9.06 15.05 23.73
CA PRO A 252 7.80 14.68 24.33
C PRO A 252 7.78 13.15 24.49
N ALA A 253 7.53 12.67 25.70
CA ALA A 253 7.13 11.27 25.86
C ALA A 253 5.87 11.03 25.00
N PRO A 254 5.64 9.82 24.45
CA PRO A 254 4.54 9.53 23.54
C PRO A 254 3.17 9.56 24.25
N SER A 255 2.72 10.74 24.63
CA SER A 255 1.42 11.01 25.22
C SER A 255 0.44 11.43 24.13
N PHE A 256 -0.22 10.46 23.49
CA PHE A 256 -1.35 10.70 22.60
C PHE A 256 -2.53 11.30 23.39
N LYS A 257 -2.51 12.63 23.52
CA LYS A 257 -3.62 13.47 23.97
C LYS A 257 -3.79 14.63 22.99
N GLU A 258 -4.31 14.30 21.82
CA GLU A 258 -4.74 15.32 20.88
C GLU A 258 -5.86 16.15 21.51
N LYS A 259 -5.59 17.44 21.70
CA LYS A 259 -6.67 18.43 21.65
C LYS A 259 -6.86 18.76 20.18
N VAL A 260 -7.95 18.29 19.60
CA VAL A 260 -8.36 18.65 18.24
C VAL A 260 -8.45 20.18 18.16
N HIS A 261 -7.61 20.77 17.33
CA HIS A 261 -7.68 22.19 17.01
C HIS A 261 -7.73 22.31 15.49
N ASP A 262 -8.87 22.77 14.98
CA ASP A 262 -9.14 22.88 13.54
C ASP A 262 -8.07 23.77 12.87
N SER A 263 -7.28 23.18 11.97
CA SER A 263 -6.27 23.90 11.18
C SER A 263 -6.36 23.47 9.72
N LYS A 264 -7.28 24.12 8.99
CA LYS A 264 -7.50 23.92 7.56
C LYS A 264 -6.23 24.18 6.76
N ASP A 265 -5.74 23.15 6.09
CA ASP A 265 -4.75 23.28 5.03
C ASP A 265 -5.51 23.52 3.70
N PRO A 266 -5.32 24.66 3.02
CA PRO A 266 -6.08 24.98 1.81
C PRO A 266 -5.57 24.28 0.54
N SER A 267 -4.55 23.42 0.63
CA SER A 267 -3.85 22.86 -0.55
C SER A 267 -4.19 21.40 -0.87
N ALA A 268 -4.72 20.64 0.08
CA ALA A 268 -5.20 19.28 -0.17
C ALA A 268 -6.69 19.29 -0.58
N PRO A 269 -7.13 18.50 -1.58
CA PRO A 269 -8.55 18.27 -1.80
C PRO A 269 -9.12 17.51 -0.59
N GLU A 270 -9.88 18.22 0.25
CA GLU A 270 -10.43 17.69 1.49
C GLU A 270 -11.52 16.65 1.18
N VAL A 271 -11.12 15.37 1.12
CA VAL A 271 -12.03 14.23 0.88
C VAL A 271 -12.86 14.00 2.13
N ASP A 272 -14.00 14.69 2.21
CA ASP A 272 -14.98 14.53 3.28
C ASP A 272 -15.88 13.28 3.06
N LEU A 273 -16.70 12.91 4.05
CA LEU A 273 -17.65 11.80 3.94
C LEU A 273 -19.08 12.35 3.76
N PRO A 274 -19.75 12.13 2.61
CA PRO A 274 -21.06 12.70 2.34
C PRO A 274 -22.10 12.39 3.43
N GLY A 275 -22.58 13.44 4.12
CA GLY A 275 -23.59 13.33 5.18
C GLY A 275 -23.06 12.92 6.57
N ALA A 276 -21.74 12.72 6.72
CA ALA A 276 -21.13 12.35 7.98
C ALA A 276 -21.42 13.35 9.11
N LYS A 277 -21.71 12.82 10.30
CA LYS A 277 -21.99 13.57 11.52
C LYS A 277 -21.05 13.13 12.63
N VAL A 278 -20.50 14.11 13.34
CA VAL A 278 -19.57 13.86 14.45
C VAL A 278 -20.25 13.00 15.52
N GLY A 279 -19.56 11.99 16.02
CA GLY A 279 -20.07 11.00 16.98
C GLY A 279 -21.00 9.93 16.38
N GLN A 280 -21.34 10.00 15.08
CA GLN A 280 -22.28 9.07 14.44
C GLN A 280 -21.66 8.21 13.34
N VAL A 281 -20.49 8.60 12.80
CA VAL A 281 -19.79 7.78 11.82
C VAL A 281 -19.37 6.44 12.43
N CYS A 282 -19.67 5.37 11.71
CA CYS A 282 -19.10 4.05 11.91
C CYS A 282 -18.51 3.59 10.58
N GLY A 283 -17.21 3.31 10.57
CA GLY A 283 -16.46 2.69 9.47
C GLY A 283 -15.96 1.29 9.84
N ARG A 284 -15.28 0.62 8.91
CA ARG A 284 -14.76 -0.75 9.14
C ARG A 284 -13.53 -1.07 8.28
N PHE A 285 -12.58 -1.80 8.84
CA PHE A 285 -11.58 -2.52 8.04
C PHE A 285 -11.99 -4.00 7.98
N ALA A 286 -12.23 -4.52 6.78
CA ALA A 286 -12.87 -5.82 6.57
C ALA A 286 -12.06 -6.79 5.66
N PRO A 287 -10.95 -7.39 6.14
CA PRO A 287 -10.17 -8.37 5.37
C PRO A 287 -10.78 -9.79 5.37
N GLU A 288 -10.61 -10.54 4.28
CA GLU A 288 -10.67 -12.02 4.25
C GLU A 288 -9.39 -12.54 4.94
N PRO A 289 -9.45 -13.39 5.99
CA PRO A 289 -8.25 -13.90 6.67
C PRO A 289 -7.57 -15.03 5.88
N SER A 290 -7.19 -14.75 4.63
CA SER A 290 -6.59 -15.69 3.67
C SER A 290 -5.18 -15.32 3.21
N GLY A 291 -4.55 -14.34 3.88
CA GLY A 291 -3.18 -13.90 3.64
C GLY A 291 -2.75 -12.77 4.58
N TYR A 292 -1.47 -12.44 4.55
CA TYR A 292 -0.87 -11.37 5.38
C TYR A 292 -1.25 -9.95 4.91
N LEU A 293 -1.05 -8.95 5.77
CA LEU A 293 -1.28 -7.56 5.40
C LEU A 293 -0.25 -7.09 4.36
N HIS A 294 -0.70 -6.31 3.37
CA HIS A 294 0.16 -5.67 2.38
C HIS A 294 -0.20 -4.19 2.21
N ILE A 295 0.63 -3.38 1.56
CA ILE A 295 0.48 -1.91 1.52
C ILE A 295 -0.92 -1.42 1.04
N GLY A 296 -1.60 -2.16 0.16
CA GLY A 296 -2.99 -1.87 -0.25
C GLY A 296 -4.02 -2.03 0.88
N HIS A 297 -3.82 -2.99 1.77
CA HIS A 297 -4.62 -3.18 2.99
C HIS A 297 -4.31 -2.09 4.02
N ALA A 298 -3.04 -1.71 4.18
CA ALA A 298 -2.66 -0.60 5.05
C ALA A 298 -3.35 0.71 4.64
N LYS A 299 -3.43 1.01 3.32
CA LYS A 299 -4.22 2.15 2.81
C LYS A 299 -5.69 2.08 3.22
N ALA A 300 -6.34 0.92 3.07
CA ALA A 300 -7.76 0.76 3.42
C ALA A 300 -8.02 0.87 4.93
N ALA A 301 -7.14 0.31 5.76
CA ALA A 301 -7.23 0.38 7.21
C ALA A 301 -6.97 1.80 7.74
N LEU A 302 -5.91 2.46 7.26
CA LEU A 302 -5.57 3.84 7.63
C LEU A 302 -6.62 4.86 7.15
N LEU A 303 -7.28 4.64 6.00
CA LEU A 303 -8.37 5.50 5.55
C LEU A 303 -9.61 5.39 6.44
N ASN A 304 -9.95 4.17 6.88
CA ASN A 304 -11.05 3.97 7.83
C ASN A 304 -10.71 4.56 9.22
N LYS A 305 -9.46 4.42 9.68
CA LYS A 305 -8.96 5.09 10.88
C LYS A 305 -9.10 6.61 10.79
N TYR A 306 -8.58 7.23 9.73
CA TYR A 306 -8.62 8.68 9.51
C TYR A 306 -10.04 9.24 9.64
N PHE A 307 -11.04 8.56 9.06
CA PHE A 307 -12.43 9.02 9.16
C PHE A 307 -13.09 8.73 10.51
N ALA A 308 -12.77 7.62 11.17
CA ALA A 308 -13.20 7.40 12.55
C ALA A 308 -12.64 8.50 13.48
N GLU A 309 -11.36 8.86 13.35
CA GLU A 309 -10.75 9.94 14.14
C GLU A 309 -11.32 11.32 13.78
N ARG A 310 -11.40 11.69 12.49
CA ARG A 310 -11.94 12.98 12.01
C ARG A 310 -13.35 13.27 12.51
N TYR A 311 -14.25 12.27 12.49
CA TYR A 311 -15.64 12.44 12.92
C TYR A 311 -15.91 11.94 14.33
N GLN A 312 -14.90 11.63 15.15
CA GLN A 312 -15.07 11.08 16.50
C GLN A 312 -16.02 9.86 16.51
N GLY A 313 -15.92 9.05 15.46
CA GLY A 313 -16.74 7.89 15.19
C GLY A 313 -16.09 6.59 15.64
N ARG A 314 -16.64 5.47 15.17
CA ARG A 314 -16.18 4.11 15.48
C ARG A 314 -15.48 3.44 14.30
N LEU A 315 -14.48 2.60 14.60
CA LEU A 315 -13.82 1.69 13.67
C LEU A 315 -13.97 0.24 14.13
N ILE A 316 -14.59 -0.60 13.31
CA ILE A 316 -14.65 -2.05 13.52
C ILE A 316 -13.56 -2.74 12.68
N VAL A 317 -12.83 -3.68 13.25
CA VAL A 317 -12.03 -4.67 12.49
C VAL A 317 -12.87 -5.92 12.35
N ARG A 318 -13.31 -6.24 11.13
CA ARG A 318 -14.12 -7.44 10.88
C ARG A 318 -13.38 -8.41 9.98
N PHE A 319 -13.22 -9.66 10.42
CA PHE A 319 -12.81 -10.71 9.50
C PHE A 319 -14.04 -11.15 8.70
N ASP A 320 -14.00 -10.98 7.37
CA ASP A 320 -15.08 -11.44 6.47
C ASP A 320 -14.89 -12.94 6.15
N ASP A 321 -14.77 -13.74 7.23
CA ASP A 321 -14.56 -15.18 7.23
C ASP A 321 -15.79 -15.93 6.71
N THR A 322 -15.73 -16.30 5.43
CA THR A 322 -16.85 -16.81 4.63
C THR A 322 -16.42 -17.91 3.65
N ASN A 323 -15.17 -18.38 3.73
CA ASN A 323 -14.48 -19.11 2.69
C ASN A 323 -13.45 -20.12 3.27
N PRO A 324 -13.91 -21.19 3.92
CA PRO A 324 -13.09 -22.04 4.80
C PRO A 324 -11.86 -22.66 4.12
N SER A 325 -11.92 -22.92 2.80
CA SER A 325 -10.81 -23.48 2.01
C SER A 325 -9.59 -22.57 1.85
N LYS A 326 -9.64 -21.30 2.31
CA LYS A 326 -8.50 -20.37 2.26
C LYS A 326 -8.13 -19.73 3.59
N GLU A 327 -8.99 -19.86 4.60
CA GLU A 327 -8.97 -19.00 5.79
C GLU A 327 -8.26 -19.70 6.95
N SER A 328 -7.44 -18.97 7.71
CA SER A 328 -6.70 -19.52 8.84
C SER A 328 -6.65 -18.58 10.04
N SER A 329 -6.54 -19.15 11.24
CA SER A 329 -6.33 -18.38 12.47
C SER A 329 -4.95 -17.72 12.52
N GLU A 330 -3.94 -18.29 11.86
CA GLU A 330 -2.62 -17.66 11.69
C GLU A 330 -2.74 -16.31 10.94
N PHE A 331 -3.56 -16.24 9.89
CA PHE A 331 -3.79 -14.99 9.17
C PHE A 331 -4.57 -13.98 10.03
N VAL A 332 -5.54 -14.42 10.84
CA VAL A 332 -6.21 -13.55 11.83
C VAL A 332 -5.21 -12.95 12.83
N GLU A 333 -4.36 -13.79 13.44
CA GLU A 333 -3.38 -13.36 14.45
C GLU A 333 -2.35 -12.37 13.87
N ASN A 334 -1.82 -12.64 12.67
CA ASN A 334 -0.90 -11.72 12.01
C ASN A 334 -1.60 -10.43 11.54
N LEU A 335 -2.83 -10.49 11.00
CA LEU A 335 -3.57 -9.28 10.61
C LEU A 335 -3.84 -8.36 11.81
N LEU A 336 -4.19 -8.90 12.99
CA LEU A 336 -4.35 -8.09 14.21
C LEU A 336 -3.02 -7.43 14.63
N LYS A 337 -1.91 -8.17 14.58
CA LYS A 337 -0.57 -7.65 14.89
C LYS A 337 -0.11 -6.57 13.89
N ASP A 338 -0.42 -6.71 12.61
CA ASP A 338 -0.13 -5.71 11.59
C ASP A 338 -0.97 -4.43 11.78
N ILE A 339 -2.24 -4.57 12.16
CA ILE A 339 -3.14 -3.45 12.52
C ILE A 339 -2.61 -2.70 13.76
N GLU A 340 -2.17 -3.41 14.79
CA GLU A 340 -1.53 -2.82 15.98
C GLU A 340 -0.21 -2.11 15.61
N THR A 341 0.62 -2.73 14.77
CA THR A 341 1.90 -2.17 14.30
C THR A 341 1.69 -0.89 13.47
N LEU A 342 0.59 -0.79 12.72
CA LEU A 342 0.17 0.44 12.03
C LEU A 342 -0.41 1.51 12.97
N GLY A 343 -0.47 1.26 14.28
CA GLY A 343 -1.03 2.17 15.29
C GLY A 343 -2.53 2.41 15.11
N ILE A 344 -3.27 1.42 14.62
CA ILE A 344 -4.71 1.51 14.35
C ILE A 344 -5.49 1.06 15.58
N LYS A 345 -6.25 1.98 16.17
CA LYS A 345 -7.19 1.69 17.25
C LYS A 345 -8.58 1.39 16.67
N TYR A 346 -9.27 0.44 17.27
CA TYR A 346 -10.59 -0.02 16.85
C TYR A 346 -11.47 -0.29 18.08
N ASP A 347 -12.78 -0.15 17.93
CA ASP A 347 -13.78 -0.35 18.99
C ASP A 347 -14.08 -1.82 19.24
N ALA A 348 -13.98 -2.66 18.21
CA ALA A 348 -14.32 -4.08 18.25
C ALA A 348 -13.55 -4.87 17.18
N VAL A 349 -13.28 -6.14 17.51
CA VAL A 349 -12.98 -7.19 16.53
C VAL A 349 -14.24 -8.04 16.37
N THR A 350 -14.70 -8.23 15.14
CA THR A 350 -15.86 -9.09 14.82
C THR A 350 -15.52 -10.08 13.71
N TYR A 351 -16.37 -11.09 13.54
CA TYR A 351 -16.22 -12.14 12.54
C TYR A 351 -17.57 -12.35 11.83
N THR A 352 -17.57 -12.39 10.51
CA THR A 352 -18.79 -12.66 9.74
C THR A 352 -19.36 -14.06 10.04
N SER A 353 -18.52 -15.02 10.44
CA SER A 353 -18.95 -16.35 10.92
C SER A 353 -19.77 -16.33 12.22
N ASP A 354 -19.69 -15.28 13.05
CA ASP A 354 -20.57 -15.11 14.21
C ASP A 354 -22.03 -14.83 13.80
N TYR A 355 -22.25 -14.32 12.59
CA TYR A 355 -23.56 -13.97 12.04
C TYR A 355 -24.18 -15.10 11.19
N PHE A 356 -23.48 -16.21 10.94
CA PHE A 356 -23.98 -17.31 10.09
C PHE A 356 -25.41 -17.79 10.42
N PRO A 357 -25.84 -17.96 11.69
CA PRO A 357 -27.23 -18.35 11.98
C PRO A 357 -28.26 -17.35 11.42
N LYS A 358 -28.03 -16.05 11.67
CA LYS A 358 -28.92 -14.96 11.22
C LYS A 358 -28.89 -14.77 9.70
N LEU A 359 -27.73 -15.02 9.07
CA LEU A 359 -27.59 -15.03 7.61
C LEU A 359 -28.37 -16.19 6.97
N MET A 360 -28.39 -17.37 7.60
CA MET A 360 -29.19 -18.51 7.15
C MET A 360 -30.70 -18.27 7.34
N GLU A 361 -31.11 -17.72 8.49
CA GLU A 361 -32.49 -17.28 8.74
C GLU A 361 -32.96 -16.25 7.69
N MET A 362 -32.10 -15.30 7.32
CA MET A 362 -32.38 -14.31 6.27
C MET A 362 -32.47 -14.95 4.88
N ALA A 363 -31.58 -15.88 4.54
CA ALA A 363 -31.66 -16.62 3.28
C ALA A 363 -32.98 -17.41 3.16
N GLU A 364 -33.41 -18.09 4.23
CA GLU A 364 -34.72 -18.74 4.27
C GLU A 364 -35.88 -17.77 4.15
N SER A 365 -35.81 -16.61 4.83
CA SER A 365 -36.84 -15.56 4.74
C SER A 365 -36.99 -15.07 3.30
N LEU A 366 -35.88 -14.86 2.58
CA LEU A 366 -35.89 -14.45 1.18
C LEU A 366 -36.42 -15.56 0.25
N ILE A 367 -36.12 -16.83 0.52
CA ILE A 367 -36.70 -17.97 -0.21
C ILE A 367 -38.22 -18.02 0.02
N LYS A 368 -38.68 -17.88 1.26
CA LYS A 368 -40.11 -17.85 1.65
C LYS A 368 -40.87 -16.67 1.02
N GLN A 369 -40.19 -15.54 0.81
CA GLN A 369 -40.70 -14.36 0.09
C GLN A 369 -40.61 -14.48 -1.45
N GLY A 370 -40.05 -15.56 -2.00
CA GLY A 370 -39.81 -15.69 -3.45
C GLY A 370 -38.70 -14.78 -4.00
N LYS A 371 -37.94 -14.09 -3.13
CA LYS A 371 -36.81 -13.20 -3.44
C LYS A 371 -35.47 -13.93 -3.60
N ALA A 372 -35.44 -15.22 -3.33
CA ALA A 372 -34.30 -16.10 -3.60
C ALA A 372 -34.81 -17.49 -4.02
N TYR A 373 -33.98 -18.21 -4.78
CA TYR A 373 -34.26 -19.57 -5.27
C TYR A 373 -33.00 -20.42 -5.20
N ILE A 374 -33.17 -21.74 -5.32
CA ILE A 374 -32.05 -22.66 -5.43
C ILE A 374 -31.79 -22.96 -6.91
N ASP A 375 -30.56 -22.76 -7.36
CA ASP A 375 -30.12 -23.06 -8.72
C ASP A 375 -29.15 -24.25 -8.72
N ASP A 376 -29.28 -25.08 -9.75
CA ASP A 376 -28.55 -26.33 -9.96
C ASP A 376 -27.99 -26.45 -11.40
N ALA A 377 -28.05 -25.37 -12.17
CA ALA A 377 -27.33 -25.28 -13.43
C ALA A 377 -25.81 -25.27 -13.19
N ALA A 378 -25.05 -25.90 -14.09
CA ALA A 378 -23.60 -25.96 -13.97
C ALA A 378 -22.99 -24.53 -13.95
N LYS A 379 -21.88 -24.35 -13.22
CA LYS A 379 -21.26 -23.03 -12.98
C LYS A 379 -21.07 -22.17 -14.25
N GLU A 380 -20.53 -22.74 -15.32
CA GLU A 380 -20.32 -22.00 -16.57
C GLU A 380 -21.62 -21.77 -17.36
N GLN A 381 -22.65 -22.60 -17.17
CA GLN A 381 -23.99 -22.36 -17.71
C GLN A 381 -24.68 -21.20 -16.98
N MET A 382 -24.68 -21.19 -15.64
CA MET A 382 -25.17 -20.04 -14.85
C MET A 382 -24.44 -18.74 -15.20
N ARG A 383 -23.12 -18.83 -15.44
CA ARG A 383 -22.29 -17.70 -15.88
C ARG A 383 -22.72 -17.20 -17.26
N LYS A 384 -22.95 -18.09 -18.23
CA LYS A 384 -23.44 -17.74 -19.56
C LYS A 384 -24.82 -17.10 -19.48
N GLU A 385 -25.78 -17.76 -18.83
CA GLU A 385 -27.15 -17.26 -18.60
C GLU A 385 -27.15 -15.84 -18.01
N ARG A 386 -26.33 -15.60 -16.98
CA ARG A 386 -26.15 -14.27 -16.38
C ARG A 386 -25.57 -13.23 -17.34
N MET A 387 -24.60 -13.60 -18.17
CA MET A 387 -24.00 -12.69 -19.15
C MET A 387 -24.96 -12.34 -20.29
N ASP A 388 -25.75 -13.32 -20.74
CA ASP A 388 -26.69 -13.24 -21.85
C ASP A 388 -28.07 -12.67 -21.44
N GLY A 389 -28.39 -12.63 -20.13
CA GLY A 389 -29.67 -12.14 -19.60
C GLY A 389 -30.79 -13.19 -19.57
N ILE A 390 -30.44 -14.48 -19.61
CA ILE A 390 -31.37 -15.60 -19.70
C ILE A 390 -31.72 -16.08 -18.28
N GLU A 391 -33.01 -16.19 -17.94
CA GLU A 391 -33.44 -16.76 -16.66
C GLU A 391 -33.01 -18.24 -16.54
N SER A 392 -32.43 -18.63 -15.40
CA SER A 392 -32.23 -20.06 -15.10
C SER A 392 -33.57 -20.79 -15.06
N ARG A 393 -33.60 -22.03 -15.58
CA ARG A 393 -34.72 -22.98 -15.46
C ARG A 393 -35.25 -23.13 -14.03
N CYS A 394 -34.42 -22.86 -13.03
CA CYS A 394 -34.77 -23.01 -11.61
C CYS A 394 -35.35 -21.73 -10.98
N ARG A 395 -35.24 -20.56 -11.63
CA ARG A 395 -35.68 -19.24 -11.13
C ARG A 395 -37.14 -19.17 -10.71
N ASN A 396 -37.99 -19.96 -11.36
CA ASN A 396 -39.43 -20.02 -11.14
C ASN A 396 -39.88 -21.34 -10.45
N SER A 397 -38.95 -22.01 -9.74
CA SER A 397 -39.28 -23.11 -8.82
C SER A 397 -40.14 -22.65 -7.65
N THR A 398 -41.03 -23.51 -7.15
CA THR A 398 -41.89 -23.21 -5.99
C THR A 398 -41.09 -23.08 -4.69
N VAL A 399 -41.68 -22.42 -3.69
CA VAL A 399 -41.05 -22.17 -2.38
C VAL A 399 -40.72 -23.49 -1.67
N GLU A 400 -41.59 -24.49 -1.78
CA GLU A 400 -41.43 -25.80 -1.14
C GLU A 400 -40.25 -26.57 -1.74
N LYS A 401 -40.12 -26.53 -3.08
CA LYS A 401 -38.96 -27.11 -3.79
C LYS A 401 -37.66 -26.41 -3.40
N ASN A 402 -37.67 -25.08 -3.31
CA ASN A 402 -36.50 -24.30 -2.89
C ASN A 402 -36.12 -24.58 -1.43
N LEU A 403 -37.07 -24.66 -0.50
CA LEU A 403 -36.80 -25.00 0.91
C LEU A 403 -36.32 -26.44 1.09
N SER A 404 -36.84 -27.39 0.29
CA SER A 404 -36.36 -28.77 0.27
C SER A 404 -34.89 -28.85 -0.20
N LEU A 405 -34.55 -28.20 -1.31
CA LEU A 405 -33.16 -28.15 -1.80
C LEU A 405 -32.24 -27.34 -0.87
N TRP A 406 -32.73 -26.31 -0.20
CA TRP A 406 -31.98 -25.60 0.85
C TRP A 406 -31.62 -26.52 2.01
N LYS A 407 -32.55 -27.36 2.47
CA LYS A 407 -32.26 -28.36 3.52
C LYS A 407 -31.17 -29.35 3.08
N GLU A 408 -31.21 -29.80 1.83
CA GLU A 408 -30.14 -30.64 1.24
C GLU A 408 -28.78 -29.93 1.22
N MET A 409 -28.75 -28.64 0.84
CA MET A 409 -27.55 -27.80 0.92
C MET A 409 -27.01 -27.68 2.36
N VAL A 410 -27.87 -27.33 3.32
CA VAL A 410 -27.50 -27.18 4.75
C VAL A 410 -26.94 -28.46 5.34
N ASN A 411 -27.51 -29.61 4.97
CA ASN A 411 -27.03 -30.94 5.35
C ASN A 411 -25.73 -31.35 4.64
N GLY A 412 -25.33 -30.66 3.56
CA GLY A 412 -24.16 -30.99 2.75
C GLY A 412 -24.29 -32.30 1.97
N THR A 413 -25.50 -32.69 1.57
CA THR A 413 -25.72 -33.94 0.80
C THR A 413 -25.12 -33.83 -0.60
N GLU A 414 -24.93 -34.95 -1.31
CA GLU A 414 -24.46 -34.93 -2.70
C GLU A 414 -25.35 -34.03 -3.59
N ARG A 415 -26.67 -34.07 -3.38
CA ARG A 415 -27.61 -33.19 -4.07
C ARG A 415 -27.45 -31.72 -3.63
N GLY A 416 -27.26 -31.49 -2.33
CA GLY A 416 -26.95 -30.16 -1.80
C GLY A 416 -25.70 -29.53 -2.42
N MET A 417 -24.61 -30.30 -2.53
CA MET A 417 -23.33 -29.83 -3.08
C MET A 417 -23.39 -29.40 -4.56
N GLN A 418 -24.39 -29.88 -5.32
CA GLN A 418 -24.65 -29.44 -6.70
C GLN A 418 -25.39 -28.10 -6.80
N CYS A 419 -25.88 -27.56 -5.68
CA CYS A 419 -26.80 -26.43 -5.63
C CYS A 419 -26.15 -25.14 -5.08
N CYS A 420 -26.72 -23.99 -5.44
CA CYS A 420 -26.43 -22.70 -4.82
C CYS A 420 -27.71 -21.88 -4.59
N VAL A 421 -27.72 -20.98 -3.61
CA VAL A 421 -28.82 -19.99 -3.46
C VAL A 421 -28.51 -18.81 -4.36
N ARG A 422 -29.46 -18.37 -5.18
CA ARG A 422 -29.38 -17.13 -5.96
C ARG A 422 -30.46 -16.15 -5.51
N GLY A 423 -30.11 -14.86 -5.47
CA GLY A 423 -31.11 -13.80 -5.36
C GLY A 423 -31.97 -13.74 -6.62
N LYS A 424 -33.26 -13.42 -6.47
CA LYS A 424 -34.17 -13.16 -7.58
C LYS A 424 -34.31 -11.65 -7.76
N LEU A 425 -33.37 -11.10 -8.52
CA LEU A 425 -33.25 -9.66 -8.77
C LEU A 425 -33.78 -9.36 -10.19
N ASP A 426 -33.00 -8.72 -11.07
CA ASP A 426 -33.38 -8.51 -12.47
C ASP A 426 -32.29 -9.05 -13.41
N MET A 427 -32.67 -9.99 -14.27
CA MET A 427 -31.80 -10.63 -15.25
C MET A 427 -31.55 -9.75 -16.49
N GLN A 428 -32.40 -8.76 -16.77
CA GLN A 428 -32.25 -7.84 -17.89
C GLN A 428 -31.47 -6.57 -17.54
N ASP A 429 -31.24 -6.30 -16.25
CA ASP A 429 -30.53 -5.11 -15.77
C ASP A 429 -29.20 -4.90 -16.52
N PRO A 430 -28.89 -3.68 -17.02
CA PRO A 430 -27.62 -3.40 -17.68
C PRO A 430 -26.41 -3.63 -16.75
N ASN A 431 -26.57 -3.42 -15.44
CA ASN A 431 -25.57 -3.74 -14.43
C ASN A 431 -25.59 -5.23 -14.10
N LYS A 432 -24.63 -5.96 -14.65
CA LYS A 432 -24.50 -7.42 -14.51
C LYS A 432 -24.29 -7.90 -13.05
N SER A 433 -24.01 -7.00 -12.10
CA SER A 433 -24.01 -7.32 -10.66
C SER A 433 -25.42 -7.65 -10.12
N LEU A 434 -26.47 -7.02 -10.67
CA LEU A 434 -27.87 -7.20 -10.28
C LEU A 434 -28.55 -8.42 -10.93
N ARG A 435 -27.88 -9.12 -11.84
CA ARG A 435 -28.41 -10.31 -12.53
C ARG A 435 -28.28 -11.57 -11.68
N ASP A 436 -29.29 -11.82 -10.85
CA ASP A 436 -29.45 -12.97 -9.95
C ASP A 436 -28.11 -13.48 -9.35
N PRO A 437 -27.46 -12.69 -8.48
CA PRO A 437 -26.19 -13.06 -7.87
C PRO A 437 -26.34 -14.24 -6.91
N VAL A 438 -25.27 -15.03 -6.76
CA VAL A 438 -25.20 -16.14 -5.80
C VAL A 438 -25.08 -15.57 -4.38
N TYR A 439 -25.96 -16.00 -3.49
CA TYR A 439 -26.00 -15.63 -2.07
C TYR A 439 -25.31 -16.66 -1.17
N TYR A 440 -25.44 -17.95 -1.47
CA TYR A 440 -24.85 -19.05 -0.71
C TYR A 440 -24.31 -20.14 -1.63
N ARG A 441 -23.20 -20.74 -1.23
CA ARG A 441 -22.57 -21.90 -1.88
C ARG A 441 -22.35 -23.02 -0.87
N CYS A 442 -22.40 -24.26 -1.32
CA CYS A 442 -21.97 -25.39 -0.50
C CYS A 442 -20.43 -25.47 -0.42
N ASN A 443 -19.91 -25.86 0.74
CA ASN A 443 -18.52 -26.23 0.93
C ASN A 443 -18.44 -27.21 2.12
N THR A 444 -17.75 -28.33 1.97
CA THR A 444 -17.61 -29.35 3.01
C THR A 444 -16.52 -29.03 4.03
N ASP A 445 -15.55 -28.19 3.67
CA ASP A 445 -14.33 -27.92 4.42
C ASP A 445 -14.60 -27.35 5.83
N PRO A 446 -13.74 -27.67 6.82
CA PRO A 446 -13.86 -27.14 8.17
C PRO A 446 -13.45 -25.66 8.20
N HIS A 447 -14.29 -24.82 8.80
CA HIS A 447 -13.98 -23.40 8.99
C HIS A 447 -13.07 -23.19 10.19
N HIS A 448 -12.04 -22.35 10.08
CA HIS A 448 -11.00 -22.21 11.12
C HIS A 448 -11.55 -21.86 12.53
N ARG A 449 -12.58 -20.99 12.65
CA ARG A 449 -13.32 -20.75 13.90
C ARG A 449 -14.41 -21.78 14.25
N VAL A 450 -15.35 -22.06 13.35
CA VAL A 450 -16.59 -22.81 13.65
C VAL A 450 -16.55 -24.30 13.25
N GLY A 451 -15.39 -24.79 12.81
CA GLY A 451 -15.13 -26.17 12.44
C GLY A 451 -16.06 -26.69 11.34
N SER A 452 -16.41 -27.98 11.43
CA SER A 452 -17.29 -28.65 10.46
C SER A 452 -18.79 -28.33 10.61
N LYS A 453 -19.18 -27.39 11.49
CA LYS A 453 -20.58 -27.13 11.88
C LYS A 453 -21.50 -26.77 10.71
N TYR A 454 -20.99 -26.09 9.70
CA TYR A 454 -21.77 -25.65 8.53
C TYR A 454 -21.27 -26.34 7.25
N LYS A 455 -22.19 -26.48 6.29
CA LYS A 455 -21.91 -26.96 4.92
C LYS A 455 -22.33 -25.96 3.84
N VAL A 456 -22.95 -24.86 4.24
CA VAL A 456 -23.31 -23.71 3.40
C VAL A 456 -22.62 -22.46 3.91
N TYR A 457 -21.99 -21.71 3.01
CA TYR A 457 -21.28 -20.47 3.34
C TYR A 457 -21.78 -19.33 2.45
N PRO A 458 -22.08 -18.14 3.03
CA PRO A 458 -22.58 -17.01 2.27
C PRO A 458 -21.49 -16.47 1.34
N THR A 459 -21.88 -15.78 0.28
CA THR A 459 -20.97 -14.97 -0.53
C THR A 459 -20.78 -13.60 0.12
N TYR A 460 -19.65 -12.94 -0.19
CA TYR A 460 -19.40 -11.55 0.21
C TYR A 460 -20.59 -10.63 -0.14
N ASP A 461 -21.15 -10.78 -1.34
CA ASP A 461 -22.28 -9.98 -1.83
C ASP A 461 -23.53 -10.08 -0.94
N PHE A 462 -23.72 -11.20 -0.24
CA PHE A 462 -24.85 -11.41 0.67
C PHE A 462 -24.49 -11.11 2.13
N ALA A 463 -23.33 -11.56 2.60
CA ALA A 463 -22.91 -11.38 3.98
C ALA A 463 -22.62 -9.92 4.33
N CYS A 464 -21.83 -9.23 3.49
CA CYS A 464 -21.37 -7.87 3.73
C CYS A 464 -22.53 -6.89 4.05
N PRO A 465 -23.54 -6.67 3.18
CA PRO A 465 -24.65 -5.76 3.50
C PRO A 465 -25.40 -6.12 4.79
N PHE A 466 -25.66 -7.40 5.03
CA PHE A 466 -26.40 -7.84 6.21
C PHE A 466 -25.64 -7.55 7.51
N VAL A 467 -24.36 -7.92 7.57
CA VAL A 467 -23.52 -7.71 8.76
C VAL A 467 -23.29 -6.22 9.01
N ASP A 468 -23.04 -5.44 7.95
CA ASP A 468 -22.87 -3.98 8.03
C ASP A 468 -24.07 -3.28 8.69
N ALA A 469 -25.29 -3.68 8.31
CA ALA A 469 -26.52 -3.12 8.86
C ALA A 469 -26.74 -3.49 10.34
N LEU A 470 -26.29 -4.67 10.77
CA LEU A 470 -26.36 -5.13 12.16
C LEU A 470 -25.30 -4.46 13.06
N GLU A 471 -24.08 -4.28 12.54
CA GLU A 471 -22.98 -3.58 13.23
C GLU A 471 -23.19 -2.05 13.30
N GLY A 472 -24.15 -1.55 12.52
CA GLY A 472 -24.50 -0.13 12.43
C GLY A 472 -23.48 0.67 11.62
N VAL A 473 -22.82 0.04 10.65
CA VAL A 473 -21.83 0.68 9.78
C VAL A 473 -22.53 1.69 8.87
N THR A 474 -21.97 2.89 8.80
CA THR A 474 -22.55 4.04 8.08
C THR A 474 -21.89 4.26 6.72
N HIS A 475 -20.58 4.00 6.64
CA HIS A 475 -19.76 4.30 5.47
C HIS A 475 -18.97 3.05 5.07
N ALA A 476 -19.47 2.35 4.05
CA ALA A 476 -18.88 1.13 3.51
C ALA A 476 -17.71 1.46 2.56
N LEU A 477 -16.55 1.84 3.12
CA LEU A 477 -15.38 2.22 2.35
C LEU A 477 -14.75 1.00 1.64
N ARG A 478 -14.75 1.03 0.31
CA ARG A 478 -14.28 -0.07 -0.57
C ARG A 478 -13.45 0.46 -1.73
N SER A 479 -12.65 -0.43 -2.33
CA SER A 479 -11.95 -0.21 -3.60
C SER A 479 -12.92 0.02 -4.77
N SER A 480 -12.46 0.72 -5.81
CA SER A 480 -13.28 1.11 -6.97
C SER A 480 -13.80 -0.07 -7.80
N GLU A 481 -13.18 -1.25 -7.70
CA GLU A 481 -13.66 -2.50 -8.28
C GLU A 481 -15.03 -2.98 -7.74
N TYR A 482 -15.49 -2.41 -6.61
CA TYR A 482 -16.84 -2.63 -6.07
C TYR A 482 -17.87 -1.60 -6.55
N HIS A 483 -17.53 -0.68 -7.48
CA HIS A 483 -18.43 0.39 -7.92
C HIS A 483 -19.78 -0.13 -8.44
N ASP A 484 -19.76 -1.04 -9.41
CA ASP A 484 -20.98 -1.66 -9.96
C ASP A 484 -21.79 -2.41 -8.88
N ARG A 485 -21.08 -3.00 -7.91
CA ARG A 485 -21.65 -3.73 -6.77
C ARG A 485 -22.27 -2.82 -5.69
N ASN A 486 -22.19 -1.49 -5.83
CA ASN A 486 -22.91 -0.58 -4.93
C ASN A 486 -24.43 -0.72 -5.13
N ALA A 487 -24.92 -0.80 -6.37
CA ALA A 487 -26.34 -1.01 -6.64
C ALA A 487 -26.82 -2.38 -6.13
N GLN A 488 -26.02 -3.43 -6.34
CA GLN A 488 -26.23 -4.77 -5.78
C GLN A 488 -26.35 -4.74 -4.26
N TYR A 489 -25.41 -4.09 -3.56
CA TYR A 489 -25.38 -3.96 -2.10
C TYR A 489 -26.65 -3.31 -1.54
N TYR A 490 -27.07 -2.15 -2.09
CA TYR A 490 -28.28 -1.47 -1.62
C TYR A 490 -29.57 -2.22 -1.97
N ARG A 491 -29.62 -2.89 -3.12
CA ARG A 491 -30.76 -3.74 -3.50
C ARG A 491 -30.91 -4.94 -2.57
N ILE A 492 -29.81 -5.59 -2.19
CA ILE A 492 -29.81 -6.72 -1.25
C ILE A 492 -30.27 -6.25 0.14
N LEU A 493 -29.78 -5.11 0.64
CA LEU A 493 -30.28 -4.49 1.89
C LEU A 493 -31.81 -4.27 1.85
N GLN A 494 -32.30 -3.64 0.78
CA GLN A 494 -33.73 -3.37 0.59
C GLN A 494 -34.54 -4.68 0.58
N ASP A 495 -34.05 -5.71 -0.10
CA ASP A 495 -34.78 -6.98 -0.18
C ASP A 495 -34.78 -7.75 1.15
N MET A 496 -33.74 -7.61 1.97
CA MET A 496 -33.68 -8.06 3.37
C MET A 496 -34.55 -7.24 4.34
N GLY A 497 -35.15 -6.13 3.89
CA GLY A 497 -35.90 -5.20 4.74
C GLY A 497 -35.02 -4.31 5.63
N LEU A 498 -33.71 -4.27 5.37
CA LEU A 498 -32.72 -3.52 6.15
C LEU A 498 -32.49 -2.13 5.54
N ARG A 499 -32.35 -1.10 6.39
CA ARG A 499 -32.05 0.26 5.96
C ARG A 499 -30.55 0.51 6.01
N SER A 500 -29.97 1.02 4.91
CA SER A 500 -28.60 1.55 4.96
C SER A 500 -28.55 2.79 5.85
N ARG A 501 -27.54 2.89 6.72
CA ARG A 501 -27.32 4.04 7.61
C ARG A 501 -26.38 5.08 6.97
N ASN A 502 -26.63 5.41 5.70
CA ASN A 502 -26.04 6.58 5.08
C ASN A 502 -26.65 7.81 5.78
N LEU A 503 -25.80 8.65 6.38
CA LEU A 503 -26.23 9.74 7.27
C LEU A 503 -26.57 11.03 6.52
#